data_AF-A0A844E492-F1
#
_entry.id   AF-A0A844E492-F1
#
_cell.length_a   1.000
_cell.length_b   1.000
_cell.length_c   1.000
_cell.angle_alpha   90.00
_cell.angle_beta   90.00
_cell.angle_gamma   90.00
#
_symmetry.space_group_name_H-M   'P 1'
#
loop_
_entity.id
_entity.type
_entity.pdbx_description
1 polymer ?
#
loop_
_entity_poly.entity_id
_entity_poly.type
_entity_poly.pdbx_seq_one_letter_code
_entity_poly.pdbx_strand_id
1 'polypeptide(L)'
;MELISKTEDENDLLYLYSAVIRIVFNDRIEEEEIEQLDVAEVISTFKAVAEIVDASVNEKIRNISDLLSGSQQVEDQGSAFDEYDRENGYIEEHSQEEIWETYRNALDNILQICIKNMRNSYKDCLESDLSDLLDYVVFQVEYDRETQAKE
;
A
#
# COMPACT_ATOMS: atom_id res chain seq x y z
N MET A 1 0.67 -0.59 19.11
CA MET A 1 0.21 -1.48 18.03
C MET A 1 -0.72 -2.52 18.63
N GLU A 2 -1.92 -2.10 19.03
CA GLU A 2 -2.91 -2.96 19.71
C GLU A 2 -4.29 -2.91 19.01
N LEU A 3 -4.35 -2.31 17.82
CA LEU A 3 -5.61 -2.00 17.12
C LEU A 3 -6.01 -3.04 16.07
N ILE A 4 -5.19 -4.06 15.80
CA ILE A 4 -5.43 -5.02 14.71
C ILE A 4 -5.45 -6.49 15.20
N SER A 5 -5.64 -6.76 16.50
CA SER A 5 -5.53 -8.16 16.99
C SER A 5 -6.84 -8.83 17.41
N LYS A 6 -7.99 -8.17 17.36
CA LYS A 6 -9.29 -8.82 17.63
C LYS A 6 -10.45 -8.14 16.90
N THR A 7 -10.71 -8.54 15.68
CA THR A 7 -11.99 -8.26 15.00
C THR A 7 -12.82 -9.55 15.04
N GLU A 8 -13.48 -9.79 16.16
CA GLU A 8 -14.42 -10.92 16.31
C GLU A 8 -15.90 -10.48 16.23
N ASP A 9 -16.18 -9.17 16.13
CA ASP A 9 -17.54 -8.63 16.03
C ASP A 9 -17.74 -7.83 14.72
N GLU A 10 -18.83 -8.08 13.99
CA GLU A 10 -19.16 -7.37 12.73
C GLU A 10 -19.27 -5.84 12.93
N ASN A 11 -19.62 -5.40 14.15
CA ASN A 11 -19.63 -3.99 14.54
C ASN A 11 -18.24 -3.35 14.53
N ASP A 12 -17.18 -4.11 14.80
CA ASP A 12 -15.81 -3.58 14.83
C ASP A 12 -15.31 -3.24 13.42
N LEU A 13 -15.73 -4.02 12.41
CA LEU A 13 -15.39 -3.77 11.01
C LEU A 13 -16.11 -2.55 10.45
N LEU A 14 -17.39 -2.38 10.76
CA LEU A 14 -18.13 -1.20 10.32
C LEU A 14 -17.56 0.07 10.96
N TYR A 15 -17.18 0.00 12.24
CA TYR A 15 -16.48 1.10 12.92
C TYR A 15 -15.17 1.44 12.23
N LEU A 16 -14.36 0.43 11.86
CA LEU A 16 -13.12 0.64 11.12
C LEU A 16 -13.36 1.33 9.77
N TYR A 17 -14.35 0.88 9.01
CA TYR A 17 -14.68 1.48 7.70
C TYR A 17 -15.11 2.93 7.85
N SER A 18 -15.97 3.23 8.82
CA SER A 18 -16.39 4.60 9.13
C SER A 18 -15.21 5.47 9.54
N ALA A 19 -14.29 4.97 10.39
CA ALA A 19 -13.11 5.71 10.80
C ALA A 19 -12.19 6.04 9.61
N VAL A 20 -11.97 5.08 8.70
CA VAL A 20 -11.17 5.31 7.49
C VAL A 20 -11.80 6.36 6.59
N ILE A 21 -13.11 6.29 6.37
CA ILE A 21 -13.85 7.30 5.58
C ILE A 21 -13.63 8.69 6.18
N ARG A 22 -13.81 8.85 7.50
CA ARG A 22 -13.61 10.15 8.17
C ARG A 22 -12.21 10.71 7.97
N ILE A 23 -11.19 9.87 8.16
CA ILE A 23 -9.78 10.26 7.98
C ILE A 23 -9.54 10.76 6.54
N VAL A 24 -10.04 10.04 5.53
CA VAL A 24 -9.86 10.40 4.12
C VAL A 24 -10.55 11.72 3.79
N PHE A 25 -11.69 12.00 4.41
CA PHE A 25 -12.39 13.28 4.27
C PHE A 25 -11.91 14.36 5.26
N ASN A 26 -10.78 14.13 5.95
CA ASN A 26 -10.17 15.05 6.92
C ASN A 26 -11.17 15.55 7.98
N ASP A 27 -11.93 14.61 8.53
CA ASP A 27 -12.97 14.83 9.55
C ASP A 27 -14.04 15.86 9.18
N ARG A 28 -14.21 16.13 7.87
CA ARG A 28 -15.30 16.99 7.37
C ARG A 28 -16.67 16.32 7.41
N ILE A 29 -16.69 15.01 7.64
CA ILE A 29 -17.89 14.20 7.79
C ILE A 29 -17.91 13.73 9.24
N GLU A 30 -18.99 14.06 9.94
CA GLU A 30 -19.19 13.65 11.33
C GLU A 30 -19.58 12.17 11.41
N GLU A 31 -19.35 11.56 12.57
CA GLU A 31 -19.66 10.14 12.78
C GLU A 31 -21.17 9.87 12.65
N GLU A 32 -22.00 10.78 13.17
CA GLU A 32 -23.45 10.68 13.10
C GLU A 32 -24.00 10.80 11.66
N GLU A 33 -23.26 11.42 10.75
CA GLU A 33 -23.62 11.48 9.32
C GLU A 33 -23.39 10.13 8.64
N ILE A 34 -22.32 9.40 9.04
CA ILE A 34 -22.02 8.07 8.52
C ILE A 34 -22.95 7.02 9.13
N GLU A 35 -23.31 7.14 10.41
CA GLU A 35 -24.26 6.25 11.08
C GLU A 35 -25.68 6.29 10.46
N GLN A 36 -26.01 7.36 9.73
CA GLN A 36 -27.28 7.47 9.00
C GLN A 36 -27.29 6.73 7.66
N LEU A 37 -26.11 6.34 7.16
CA LEU A 37 -25.98 5.57 5.92
C LEU A 37 -26.34 4.11 6.15
N ASP A 38 -26.79 3.45 5.09
CA ASP A 38 -26.94 2.00 5.16
C ASP A 38 -25.57 1.29 5.16
N VAL A 39 -25.52 0.07 5.68
CA VAL A 39 -24.28 -0.71 5.77
C VAL A 39 -23.65 -0.93 4.38
N ALA A 40 -24.46 -1.05 3.33
CA ALA A 40 -23.96 -1.25 1.97
C ALA A 40 -23.31 0.01 1.40
N GLU A 41 -23.83 1.20 1.72
CA GLU A 41 -23.28 2.51 1.39
C GLU A 41 -21.93 2.71 2.07
N VAL A 42 -21.82 2.40 3.37
CA VAL A 42 -20.54 2.48 4.10
C VAL A 42 -19.50 1.54 3.48
N ILE A 43 -19.86 0.28 3.23
CA ILE A 43 -18.94 -0.69 2.61
C ILE A 43 -18.55 -0.25 1.19
N SER A 44 -19.50 0.22 0.38
CA SER A 44 -19.21 0.67 -0.99
C SER A 44 -18.32 1.90 -1.02
N THR A 45 -18.50 2.82 -0.08
CA THR A 45 -17.69 4.02 0.07
C THR A 45 -16.26 3.65 0.50
N PHE A 46 -16.13 2.78 1.50
CA PHE A 46 -14.83 2.26 1.93
C PHE A 46 -14.12 1.54 0.77
N LYS A 47 -14.84 0.73 -0.01
CA LYS A 47 -14.27 0.06 -1.17
C LYS A 47 -13.78 1.06 -2.23
N ALA A 48 -14.54 2.10 -2.51
CA ALA A 48 -14.11 3.16 -3.44
C ALA A 48 -12.85 3.88 -2.93
N VAL A 49 -12.76 4.17 -1.63
CA VAL A 49 -11.54 4.72 -1.01
C VAL A 49 -10.36 3.76 -1.19
N ALA A 50 -10.55 2.47 -0.90
CA ALA A 50 -9.50 1.47 -1.05
C ALA A 50 -9.01 1.35 -2.49
N GLU A 51 -9.91 1.37 -3.48
CA GLU A 51 -9.58 1.37 -4.91
C GLU A 51 -8.80 2.63 -5.32
N ILE A 52 -9.17 3.80 -4.80
CA ILE A 52 -8.43 5.06 -5.04
C ILE A 52 -7.03 4.99 -4.44
N VAL A 53 -6.89 4.50 -3.20
CA VAL A 53 -5.58 4.34 -2.56
C VAL A 53 -4.71 3.35 -3.33
N ASP A 54 -5.29 2.26 -3.82
CA ASP A 54 -4.55 1.28 -4.60
C ASP A 54 -4.01 1.88 -5.92
N ALA A 55 -4.85 2.61 -6.65
CA ALA A 55 -4.48 3.26 -7.91
C ALA A 55 -3.54 4.47 -7.74
N SER A 56 -3.62 5.20 -6.62
CA SER A 56 -2.85 6.44 -6.42
C SER A 56 -1.53 6.23 -5.68
N VAL A 57 -1.47 5.28 -4.76
CA VAL A 57 -0.32 5.06 -3.86
C VAL A 57 0.29 3.68 -4.08
N ASN A 58 -0.50 2.62 -3.93
CA ASN A 58 0.06 1.26 -3.95
C ASN A 58 0.65 0.91 -5.31
N GLU A 59 0.03 1.33 -6.41
CA GLU A 59 0.56 1.14 -7.77
C GLU A 59 1.95 1.76 -7.93
N LYS A 60 2.16 2.98 -7.40
CA LYS A 60 3.47 3.65 -7.45
C LYS A 60 4.50 2.92 -6.60
N ILE A 61 4.14 2.45 -5.41
CA ILE A 61 5.02 1.65 -4.55
C ILE A 61 5.44 0.36 -5.27
N ARG A 62 4.47 -0.34 -5.90
CA ARG A 62 4.76 -1.54 -6.71
C ARG A 62 5.72 -1.22 -7.85
N ASN A 63 5.45 -0.18 -8.63
CA ASN A 63 6.32 0.26 -9.72
C ASN A 63 7.75 0.56 -9.22
N ILE A 64 7.90 1.31 -8.12
CA ILE A 64 9.21 1.59 -7.52
C ILE A 64 9.89 0.28 -7.11
N SER A 65 9.18 -0.63 -6.46
CA SER A 65 9.71 -1.94 -6.09
C SER A 65 10.20 -2.72 -7.31
N ASP A 66 9.43 -2.76 -8.40
CA ASP A 66 9.78 -3.45 -9.64
C ASP A 66 11.01 -2.85 -10.32
N LEU A 67 11.08 -1.51 -10.34
CA LEU A 67 12.21 -0.77 -10.89
C LEU A 67 13.50 -1.04 -10.09
N LEU A 68 13.40 -1.14 -8.76
CA LEU A 68 14.53 -1.37 -7.87
C LEU A 68 14.97 -2.84 -7.82
N SER A 69 14.01 -3.78 -7.86
CA SER A 69 14.28 -5.22 -7.87
C SER A 69 14.77 -5.74 -9.21
N GLY A 70 14.82 -4.90 -10.25
CA GLY A 70 15.42 -5.21 -11.54
C GLY A 70 14.77 -6.42 -12.20
N SER A 71 13.51 -6.30 -12.64
CA SER A 71 12.86 -7.32 -13.50
C SER A 71 12.98 -8.75 -12.96
N GLN A 72 12.84 -8.91 -11.66
CA GLN A 72 12.59 -10.22 -11.05
C GLN A 72 11.20 -10.21 -10.43
N GLN A 73 10.22 -9.69 -11.19
CA GLN A 73 8.87 -10.21 -11.06
C GLN A 73 8.95 -11.66 -11.52
N VAL A 74 9.01 -12.58 -10.56
CA VAL A 74 8.39 -13.88 -10.80
C VAL A 74 6.93 -13.52 -11.00
N GLU A 75 6.52 -13.30 -12.25
CA GLU A 75 5.10 -13.43 -12.58
C GLU A 75 4.75 -14.83 -12.08
N ASP A 76 4.03 -14.90 -10.96
CA ASP A 76 3.46 -16.15 -10.49
C ASP A 76 2.36 -16.51 -11.49
N GLN A 77 2.79 -17.05 -12.61
CA GLN A 77 1.96 -17.65 -13.64
C GLN A 77 1.36 -18.87 -12.97
N GLY A 78 0.24 -18.67 -12.27
CA GLY A 78 -0.35 -19.68 -11.40
C GLY A 78 -0.26 -21.07 -12.02
N SER A 79 0.47 -21.96 -11.35
CA SER A 79 0.69 -23.32 -11.84
C SER A 79 -0.64 -24.06 -11.82
N ALA A 80 -0.86 -24.92 -12.81
CA ALA A 80 -1.98 -25.87 -12.80
C ALA A 80 -1.93 -26.83 -11.59
N PHE A 81 -0.85 -26.78 -10.80
CA PHE A 81 -0.62 -27.54 -9.57
C PHE A 81 -0.73 -26.69 -8.30
N ASP A 82 -0.93 -25.37 -8.36
CA ASP A 82 -0.95 -24.51 -7.15
C ASP A 82 -2.01 -24.96 -6.14
N GLU A 83 -3.17 -25.38 -6.63
CA GLU A 83 -4.26 -25.90 -5.79
C GLU A 83 -3.85 -27.20 -5.09
N TYR A 84 -3.17 -28.10 -5.81
CA TYR A 84 -2.65 -29.36 -5.27
C TYR A 84 -1.50 -29.11 -4.29
N ASP A 85 -0.60 -28.18 -4.61
CA ASP A 85 0.55 -27.84 -3.78
C ASP A 85 0.13 -27.13 -2.49
N ARG A 86 -0.93 -26.30 -2.54
CA ARG A 86 -1.55 -25.70 -1.34
C ARG A 86 -2.25 -26.76 -0.48
N GLU A 87 -3.00 -27.67 -1.09
CA GLU A 87 -3.73 -28.73 -0.37
C GLU A 87 -2.79 -29.75 0.29
N ASN A 88 -1.60 -29.96 -0.29
CA ASN A 88 -0.57 -30.86 0.23
C ASN A 88 0.53 -30.16 1.05
N GLY A 89 0.46 -28.83 1.23
CA GLY A 89 1.40 -28.05 2.05
C GLY A 89 2.79 -27.85 1.43
N TYR A 90 2.91 -27.91 0.10
CA TYR A 90 4.14 -27.59 -0.64
C TYR A 90 4.30 -26.09 -0.92
N ILE A 91 3.20 -25.31 -0.85
CA ILE A 91 3.22 -23.85 -0.86
C ILE A 91 2.89 -23.38 0.56
N GLU A 92 3.86 -22.76 1.24
CA GLU A 92 3.60 -22.01 2.46
C GLU A 92 2.90 -20.70 2.06
N GLU A 93 1.66 -20.50 2.53
CA GLU A 93 1.03 -19.18 2.42
C GLU A 93 1.96 -18.15 3.07
N HIS A 94 2.31 -17.09 2.32
CA HIS A 94 3.11 -16.01 2.85
C HIS A 94 2.52 -15.55 4.18
N SER A 95 3.32 -15.65 5.23
CA SER A 95 2.86 -15.24 6.56
C SER A 95 2.61 -13.73 6.53
N GLN A 96 1.67 -13.25 7.35
CA GLN A 96 1.45 -11.80 7.46
C GLN A 96 2.75 -11.04 7.79
N GLU A 97 3.69 -11.66 8.53
CA GLU A 97 5.01 -11.07 8.82
C GLU A 97 5.85 -10.81 7.56
N GLU A 98 5.84 -11.74 6.59
CA GLU A 98 6.59 -11.59 5.34
C GLU A 98 6.03 -10.45 4.47
N ILE A 99 4.71 -10.30 4.46
CA ILE A 99 4.02 -9.21 3.76
C ILE A 99 4.42 -7.86 4.38
N TRP A 100 4.36 -7.74 5.71
CA TRP A 100 4.71 -6.50 6.40
C TRP A 100 6.18 -6.13 6.25
N GLU A 101 7.10 -7.10 6.28
CA GLU A 101 8.52 -6.81 6.02
C GLU A 101 8.76 -6.34 4.58
N THR A 102 8.01 -6.85 3.61
CA THR A 102 8.08 -6.35 2.23
C THR A 102 7.65 -4.89 2.14
N TYR A 103 6.51 -4.51 2.75
CA TYR A 103 6.06 -3.12 2.81
C TYR A 103 7.06 -2.21 3.55
N ARG A 104 7.63 -2.68 4.65
CA ARG A 104 8.64 -1.94 5.42
C ARG A 104 9.89 -1.66 4.59
N ASN A 105 10.39 -2.67 3.89
CA ASN A 105 11.56 -2.54 3.02
C ASN A 105 11.28 -1.57 1.86
N ALA A 106 10.10 -1.64 1.25
CA ALA A 106 9.69 -0.72 0.20
C ALA A 106 9.68 0.74 0.71
N LEU A 107 9.09 0.99 1.88
CA LEU A 107 9.04 2.31 2.49
C LEU A 107 10.43 2.85 2.87
N ASP A 108 11.32 2.00 3.43
CA ASP A 108 12.69 2.43 3.75
C ASP A 108 13.44 2.80 2.48
N ASN A 109 13.33 1.99 1.42
CA ASN A 109 13.95 2.31 0.12
C ASN A 109 13.46 3.66 -0.44
N ILE A 110 12.15 3.90 -0.41
CA ILE A 110 11.56 5.17 -0.83
C ILE A 110 12.16 6.33 -0.03
N LEU A 111 12.18 6.24 1.30
CA LEU A 111 12.76 7.27 2.16
C LEU A 111 14.26 7.50 1.87
N GLN A 112 15.01 6.45 1.63
CA GLN A 112 16.43 6.55 1.29
C GLN A 112 16.64 7.28 -0.05
N ILE A 113 15.80 7.03 -1.07
CA ILE A 113 15.85 7.75 -2.35
C ILE A 113 15.53 9.23 -2.12
N CYS A 114 14.49 9.54 -1.35
CA CYS A 114 14.12 10.92 -1.01
C CYS A 114 15.26 11.68 -0.33
N ILE A 115 15.92 11.06 0.64
CA ILE A 115 16.99 11.71 1.39
C ILE A 115 18.27 11.85 0.56
N LYS A 116 18.68 10.78 -0.14
CA LYS A 116 19.97 10.72 -0.82
C LYS A 116 19.98 11.40 -2.19
N ASN A 117 18.97 11.11 -3.01
CA ASN A 117 18.94 11.59 -4.40
C ASN A 117 18.25 12.95 -4.49
N MET A 118 17.21 13.15 -3.67
CA MET A 118 16.34 14.33 -3.75
C MET A 118 16.69 15.41 -2.71
N ARG A 119 17.60 15.09 -1.76
CA ARG A 119 18.05 15.97 -0.66
C ARG A 119 16.92 16.45 0.26
N ASN A 120 15.82 15.71 0.34
CA ASN A 120 14.75 15.99 1.29
C ASN A 120 15.22 15.65 2.71
N SER A 121 14.81 16.42 3.72
CA SER A 121 14.95 15.95 5.09
C SER A 121 13.91 14.87 5.40
N TYR A 122 14.16 14.08 6.44
CA TYR A 122 13.18 13.11 6.93
C TYR A 122 11.84 13.78 7.28
N LYS A 123 11.90 14.99 7.85
CA LYS A 123 10.72 15.79 8.16
C LYS A 123 9.95 16.18 6.90
N ASP A 124 10.65 16.64 5.87
CA ASP A 124 10.01 17.03 4.61
C ASP A 124 9.31 15.83 3.96
N CYS A 125 9.90 14.63 4.04
CA CYS A 125 9.27 13.40 3.54
C CYS A 125 7.96 13.07 4.28
N LEU A 126 7.90 13.29 5.60
CA LEU A 126 6.70 13.01 6.40
C LEU A 126 5.60 14.06 6.26
N GLU A 127 5.96 15.32 5.95
CA GLU A 127 5.00 16.41 5.77
C GLU A 127 4.51 16.56 4.32
N SER A 128 5.13 15.84 3.38
CA SER A 128 4.74 15.87 1.96
C SER A 128 3.50 15.03 1.69
N ASP A 129 2.74 15.40 0.65
CA ASP A 129 1.73 14.53 0.09
C ASP A 129 2.39 13.26 -0.46
N LEU A 130 1.90 12.10 -0.03
CA LEU A 130 2.51 10.81 -0.35
C LEU A 130 2.42 10.51 -1.85
N SER A 131 1.31 10.83 -2.50
CA SER A 131 1.13 10.58 -3.93
C SER A 131 2.13 11.40 -4.76
N ASP A 132 2.25 12.69 -4.45
CA ASP A 132 3.20 13.59 -5.13
C ASP A 132 4.66 13.19 -4.87
N LEU A 133 4.98 12.80 -3.63
CA LEU A 133 6.31 12.32 -3.27
C LEU A 133 6.68 11.08 -4.07
N LEU A 134 5.75 10.12 -4.19
CA LEU A 134 5.98 8.88 -4.93
C LEU A 134 6.11 9.13 -6.44
N ASP A 135 5.36 10.07 -7.03
CA ASP A 135 5.55 10.45 -8.44
C ASP A 135 6.97 10.94 -8.70
N TYR A 136 7.50 11.75 -7.79
CA TYR A 136 8.86 12.25 -7.91
C TYR A 136 9.91 11.15 -7.72
N VAL A 137 9.68 10.20 -6.82
CA VAL A 137 10.54 9.01 -6.64
C VAL A 137 10.54 8.13 -7.89
N VAL A 138 9.38 7.83 -8.48
CA VAL A 138 9.27 7.06 -9.73
C VAL A 138 10.13 7.71 -10.82
N PHE A 139 9.94 9.01 -11.03
CA PHE A 139 10.71 9.76 -12.02
C PHE A 139 12.22 9.69 -11.78
N GLN A 140 12.67 9.85 -10.53
CA GLN A 140 14.09 9.84 -10.20
C GLN A 140 14.72 8.45 -10.45
N VAL A 141 14.01 7.37 -10.08
CA VAL A 141 14.49 6.00 -10.30
C VAL A 141 14.60 5.69 -11.79
N GLU A 142 13.61 6.09 -12.60
CA GLU A 142 13.66 5.95 -14.06
C GLU A 142 14.82 6.73 -14.68
N TYR A 143 15.01 7.98 -14.27
CA TYR A 143 16.10 8.83 -14.74
C TYR A 143 17.49 8.24 -14.45
N ASP A 144 17.70 7.75 -13.23
CA ASP A 144 18.97 7.15 -12.83
C ASP A 144 19.26 5.87 -13.63
N ARG A 145 18.23 5.04 -13.89
CA ARG A 145 18.34 3.82 -14.69
C ARG A 145 18.70 4.13 -16.15
N GLU A 146 18.07 5.12 -16.76
CA GLU A 146 18.39 5.53 -18.14
C GLU A 146 19.80 6.12 -18.27
N THR A 147 20.27 6.82 -17.24
CA THR A 147 21.60 7.45 -17.24
C THR A 147 22.69 6.39 -17.08
N GLN A 148 22.50 5.41 -16.19
CA GLN A 148 23.42 4.28 -16.01
C GLN A 148 23.45 3.33 -17.22
N ALA A 149 22.35 3.20 -17.98
CA ALA A 149 22.32 2.38 -19.20
C ALA A 149 23.08 3.00 -20.39
N LYS A 150 23.45 4.28 -20.31
CA LYS A 150 24.16 5.01 -21.38
C LYS A 150 25.68 5.12 -21.13
N GLU A 151 26.17 4.75 -19.95
CA GLU A 151 27.59 4.65 -19.60
C GLU A 151 28.15 3.23 -19.81
#